data_AF-A0A8S3JTH9-F1
#
_entry.id   AF-A0A8S3JTH9-F1
#
_cell.length_a   1.000
_cell.length_b   1.000
_cell.length_c   1.000
_cell.angle_alpha   90.00
_cell.angle_beta   90.00
_cell.angle_gamma   90.00
#
_symmetry.space_group_name_H-M   'P 1'
#
loop_
_entity.id
_entity.type
_entity.pdbx_description
1 polymer ?
#
loop_
_entity_poly.entity_id
_entity_poly.type
_entity_poly.pdbx_seq_one_letter_code
_entity_poly.pdbx_strand_id
1 'polypeptide(L)' 'MPVQELLIYPIKSCGGVRVQEALVTRYGLALPSDPRIYDRRWMIVKDGRHLSQ' A
#
# COMPACT_ATOMS: atom_id res chain seq x y z
N MET A 1 16.39 -13.70 9.96
CA MET A 1 15.02 -13.73 10.53
C MET A 1 14.04 -13.85 9.37
N PRO A 2 13.05 -14.77 9.42
CA PRO A 2 12.04 -14.88 8.38
C PRO A 2 11.05 -13.72 8.43
N VAL A 3 10.52 -13.32 7.27
CA VAL A 3 9.42 -12.34 7.16
C VAL A 3 8.21 -12.88 7.92
N GLN A 4 7.67 -12.10 8.86
CA GLN A 4 6.52 -12.50 9.67
C GLN A 4 5.18 -12.07 9.06
N GLU A 5 5.16 -10.92 8.38
CA GLU A 5 3.95 -10.36 7.80
C GLU A 5 4.29 -9.46 6.61
N LEU A 6 3.40 -9.41 5.62
CA LEU A 6 3.40 -8.44 4.55
C LEU A 6 2.09 -7.67 4.56
N LEU A 7 2.21 -6.34 4.57
CA LEU A 7 1.09 -5.41 4.51
C LEU A 7 1.31 -4.46 3.35
N ILE A 8 0.26 -4.25 2.56
CA ILE A 8 0.20 -3.19 1.55
C ILE A 8 -0.82 -2.17 2.04
N TYR A 9 -0.48 -0.88 1.97
CA TYR A 9 -1.37 0.22 2.32
C TYR A 9 -1.77 0.96 1.04
N PRO A 10 -2.79 0.51 0.28
CA PRO A 10 -3.08 1.10 -1.02
C PRO A 10 -3.39 2.60 -0.89
N ILE A 11 -4.11 2.99 0.17
CA ILE A 11 -4.45 4.37 0.48
C ILE A 11 -3.57 4.85 1.63
N LYS A 12 -2.88 5.97 1.45
CA LYS A 12 -2.05 6.61 2.47
C LYS A 12 -2.87 6.87 3.74
N SER A 13 -2.30 6.47 4.89
CA SER A 13 -2.87 6.68 6.24
C SER A 13 -4.20 5.95 6.49
N CYS A 14 -4.50 4.88 5.76
CA CYS A 14 -5.63 4.00 5.99
C CYS A 14 -5.18 2.60 6.43
N GLY A 15 -6.12 1.70 6.73
CA GLY A 15 -5.82 0.32 7.11
C GLY A 15 -5.05 -0.45 6.03
N GLY A 16 -4.07 -1.24 6.46
CA GLY A 16 -3.29 -2.12 5.58
C GLY A 16 -4.05 -3.39 5.20
N VAL A 17 -3.73 -3.92 4.02
CA VAL A 17 -4.18 -5.20 3.52
C VAL A 17 -3.08 -6.23 3.74
N ARG A 18 -3.36 -7.27 4.52
CA ARG A 18 -2.44 -8.38 4.75
C ARG A 18 -2.39 -9.28 3.52
N VAL A 19 -1.17 -9.64 3.09
CA VAL A 19 -0.93 -10.52 1.94
C VAL A 19 0.08 -11.61 2.28
N GLN A 20 0.04 -12.72 1.57
CA GLN A 20 1.03 -13.80 1.69
C GLN A 20 2.28 -13.52 0.86
N GLU A 21 2.11 -12.84 -0.27
CA GLU A 21 3.19 -12.48 -1.18
C GLU A 21 2.90 -11.11 -1.81
N ALA A 22 3.94 -10.44 -2.27
CA ALA A 22 3.85 -9.13 -2.92
C ALA A 22 4.89 -9.01 -4.03
N LEU A 23 4.55 -8.28 -5.09
CA LEU A 23 5.52 -7.91 -6.13
C LEU A 23 6.37 -6.74 -5.63
N VAL A 24 7.68 -6.88 -5.73
CA VAL A 24 8.62 -5.78 -5.48
C VAL A 24 8.78 -4.98 -6.77
N THR A 25 8.39 -3.72 -6.73
CA THR A 25 8.51 -2.80 -7.86
C THR A 25 9.41 -1.62 -7.51
N ARG A 26 9.78 -0.81 -8.51
CA ARG A 26 10.50 0.45 -8.26
C ARG A 26 9.73 1.46 -7.41
N TYR A 27 8.42 1.28 -7.24
CA TYR A 27 7.54 2.18 -6.48
C TYR A 27 7.14 1.61 -5.10
N GLY A 28 7.61 0.40 -4.75
CA GLY A 28 7.22 -0.30 -3.53
C GLY A 28 6.52 -1.64 -3.81
N LEU A 29 5.79 -2.14 -2.81
CA LEU A 29 5.07 -3.42 -2.88
C LEU A 29 3.77 -3.27 -3.67
N ALA A 30 3.46 -4.22 -4.54
CA ALA A 30 2.21 -4.29 -5.29
C ALA A 30 1.50 -5.63 -5.08
N LEU A 31 0.17 -5.64 -5.25
CA LEU A 31 -0.59 -6.89 -5.26
C LEU A 31 -0.17 -7.74 -6.47
N PRO A 32 0.13 -9.04 -6.27
CA PRO A 32 0.42 -9.95 -7.38
C PRO A 32 -0.74 -10.08 -8.37
N SER A 33 -1.97 -10.07 -7.87
CA SER A 33 -3.20 -10.19 -8.67
C SER A 33 -3.52 -8.95 -9.49
N ASP A 34 -3.05 -7.77 -9.08
CA ASP A 34 -3.22 -6.51 -9.81
C ASP A 34 -2.08 -5.53 -9.48
N PRO A 35 -1.02 -5.47 -10.32
CA PRO A 35 0.13 -4.60 -10.09
C PRO A 35 -0.18 -3.10 -10.10
N ARG A 36 -1.40 -2.70 -10.48
CA ARG A 36 -1.86 -1.30 -10.41
C ARG A 36 -2.21 -0.89 -8.98
N ILE A 37 -2.46 -1.87 -8.10
CA ILE A 37 -2.68 -1.67 -6.66
C ILE A 37 -1.34 -1.87 -5.95
N TYR A 38 -0.70 -0.75 -5.61
CA TYR A 38 0.58 -0.76 -4.88
C TYR A 38 0.60 0.22 -3.71
N ASP A 39 1.61 0.07 -2.87
CA ASP A 39 1.72 0.76 -1.59
C ASP A 39 1.63 2.29 -1.77
N ARG A 40 0.72 2.89 -1.01
CA ARG A 40 0.41 4.33 -0.95
C ARG A 40 0.07 4.96 -2.30
N ARG A 41 -0.48 4.18 -3.23
CA ARG A 41 -0.89 4.67 -4.56
C ARG A 41 -1.94 5.79 -4.48
N TRP A 42 -2.83 5.72 -3.51
CA TRP A 42 -3.93 6.69 -3.33
C TRP A 42 -3.74 7.53 -2.07
N MET A 43 -4.39 8.69 -2.06
CA MET A 43 -4.37 9.63 -0.94
C MET A 43 -5.70 10.37 -0.88
N ILE A 44 -6.22 10.55 0.32
CA ILE A 44 -7.42 11.36 0.55
C ILE A 44 -6.99 12.82 0.67
N VAL A 45 -7.67 13.70 -0.09
CA VAL A 45 -7.42 15.14 -0.08
C VAL A 45 -8.72 15.86 0.27
N LYS A 46 -8.62 16.83 1.18
CA LYS A 46 -9.69 17.75 1.54
C LYS A 46 -9.15 19.17 1.51
N ASP A 47 -9.83 20.08 0.82
CA ASP A 47 -9.44 21.48 0.70
C ASP A 47 -7.99 21.67 0.21
N GLY A 48 -7.56 20.84 -0.75
CA GLY A 48 -6.21 20.87 -1.31
C GLY A 48 -5.11 20.33 -0.39
N ARG A 49 -5.47 19.83 0.81
CA ARG A 49 -4.53 19.25 1.77
C ARG A 49 -4.73 17.75 1.91
N HIS A 50 -3.64 17.02 2.05
CA HIS A 50 -3.71 15.60 2.32
C HIS A 50 -4.20 15.35 3.74
N LEU A 51 -5.06 14.35 3.91
CA LEU A 51 -5.45 13.87 5.22
C LEU A 51 -4.51 12.74 5.67
N SER A 52 -4.17 12.72 6.95
CA SER A 52 -3.46 11.64 7.61
C SER A 52 -4.03 11.39 9.02
N GLN A 53 -3.76 10.20 9.57
CA GLN A 53 -3.99 9.92 10.99
C GLN A 53 -2.92 10.57 11.86
#